data_AF-X1VJF0-F1
#
_entry.id   AF-X1VJF0-F1
#
_cell.length_a   1.000
_cell.length_b   1.000
_cell.length_c   1.000
_cell.angle_alpha   90.00
_cell.angle_beta   90.00
_cell.angle_gamma   90.00
#
_symmetry.space_group_name_H-M   'P 1'
#
loop_
_entity.id
_entity.type
_entity.pdbx_description
1 polymer ?
#
loop_
_entity_poly.entity_id
_entity_poly.type
_entity_poly.pdbx_seq_one_letter_code
_entity_poly.pdbx_strand_id
1 'polypeptide(L)'
;DKDLCDECGDCVKTCPVEALKFVGKVVSVDEVMEKVRKDKYFYLTSQGGLTISGGEPLYQFEFTHKLLKSAYEENIDTVIETCGYAPWRRYAQILPYLNLVLYDIKHMDPVKHKQMTGVSNRLILSNLKKLSKSGMPLVIRLPLIPEFNLDRDNIAKTAVSLALNR
;
A
#
# COMPACT_ATOMS: atom_id res chain seq x y z
N ASP A 1 31.33 9.07 6.90
CA ASP A 1 31.33 7.64 6.56
C ASP A 1 29.94 7.10 6.82
N LYS A 2 29.30 6.42 5.85
CA LYS A 2 27.95 5.87 6.06
C LYS A 2 27.97 4.71 7.05
N ASP A 3 29.10 4.02 7.14
CA ASP A 3 29.26 2.82 7.97
C ASP A 3 29.40 3.17 9.47
N LEU A 4 29.55 4.46 9.80
CA LEU A 4 29.59 4.98 11.18
C LEU A 4 28.26 5.63 11.62
N CYS A 5 27.25 5.66 10.74
CA CYS A 5 25.96 6.29 11.05
C CYS A 5 25.11 5.37 11.93
N ASP A 6 24.70 5.85 13.10
CA ASP A 6 23.83 5.15 14.07
C ASP A 6 22.37 5.62 14.01
N GLU A 7 22.03 6.43 13.00
CA GLU A 7 20.69 6.98 12.77
C GLU A 7 20.19 7.88 13.93
N CYS A 8 21.08 8.40 14.78
CA CYS A 8 20.74 9.26 15.92
C CYS A 8 20.08 10.60 15.54
N GLY A 9 20.34 11.07 14.32
CA GLY A 9 19.78 12.33 13.82
C GLY A 9 20.54 13.58 14.20
N ASP A 10 21.68 13.48 14.88
CA ASP A 10 22.40 14.66 15.33
C ASP A 10 22.91 15.51 14.16
N CYS A 11 23.29 14.87 13.06
CA CYS A 11 23.66 15.55 11.81
C CYS A 11 22.50 16.36 11.19
N VAL A 12 21.24 15.96 11.41
CA VAL A 12 20.05 16.73 10.99
C VAL A 12 19.89 17.96 11.88
N LYS A 13 20.03 17.80 13.20
CA LYS A 13 19.89 18.90 14.18
C LYS A 13 20.95 19.99 14.00
N THR A 14 22.17 19.61 13.64
CA THR A 14 23.30 20.54 13.49
C THR A 14 23.48 21.05 12.05
N CYS A 15 22.60 20.71 11.11
CA CYS A 15 22.73 21.11 9.71
C CYS A 15 22.35 22.59 9.54
N PRO A 16 23.31 23.51 9.30
CA PRO A 16 23.03 24.95 9.27
C PRO A 16 22.18 25.38 8.07
N VAL A 17 22.13 24.55 7.02
CA VAL A 17 21.43 24.84 5.76
C VAL A 17 20.19 23.95 5.57
N GLU A 18 19.80 23.17 6.58
CA GLU A 18 18.64 22.24 6.53
C GLU A 18 18.66 21.27 5.34
N ALA A 19 19.84 20.98 4.79
CA ALA A 19 20.01 20.04 3.68
C ALA A 19 19.71 18.59 4.10
N LEU A 20 19.87 18.28 5.38
CA LEU A 20 19.52 16.99 5.97
C LEU A 20 18.20 17.12 6.73
N LYS A 21 17.24 16.24 6.43
CA LYS A 21 15.98 16.13 7.17
C LYS A 21 15.55 14.67 7.25
N PHE A 22 15.04 14.27 8.40
CA PHE A 22 14.25 13.04 8.45
C PHE A 22 12.95 13.24 7.68
N VAL A 23 12.66 12.28 6.81
CA VAL A 23 11.39 12.24 6.07
C VAL A 23 10.48 11.26 6.79
N GLY A 24 9.32 11.74 7.23
CA GLY A 24 8.38 10.98 8.05
C GLY A 24 8.37 11.41 9.51
N LYS A 25 7.33 10.97 10.24
CA LYS A 25 7.16 11.23 11.68
C LYS A 25 6.59 9.97 12.31
N VAL A 26 7.03 9.65 13.52
CA VAL A 26 6.36 8.64 14.35
C VAL A 26 5.05 9.27 14.83
N VAL A 27 3.95 8.57 14.58
CA VAL A 27 2.60 9.00 14.96
C VAL A 27 1.84 7.81 15.53
N SER A 28 0.96 8.08 16.47
CA SER A 28 -0.02 7.14 16.99
C SER A 28 -1.26 7.07 16.09
N VAL A 29 -2.07 6.03 16.29
CA VAL A 29 -3.36 5.88 15.59
C VAL A 29 -4.29 7.05 15.95
N ASP A 30 -4.30 7.47 17.23
CA ASP A 30 -5.15 8.56 17.71
C ASP A 30 -4.81 9.89 17.04
N GLU A 31 -3.51 10.21 16.90
CA GLU A 31 -3.06 11.42 16.21
C GLU A 31 -3.45 11.43 14.72
N VAL A 32 -3.42 10.27 14.06
CA VAL A 32 -3.88 10.16 12.67
C VAL A 32 -5.39 10.30 12.61
N MET A 33 -6.13 9.61 13.48
CA MET A 33 -7.58 9.68 13.51
C MET A 33 -8.09 11.08 13.87
N GLU A 34 -7.39 11.83 14.71
CA GLU A 34 -7.71 13.24 14.97
C GLU A 34 -7.68 14.07 13.68
N LYS A 35 -6.73 13.81 12.78
CA LYS A 35 -6.67 14.49 11.48
C LYS A 35 -7.75 13.99 10.54
N VAL A 36 -7.95 12.68 10.43
CA VAL A 36 -8.97 12.07 9.57
C VAL A 36 -10.37 12.58 9.93
N ARG A 37 -10.68 12.73 11.22
CA ARG A 37 -11.97 13.25 11.68
C ARG A 37 -12.26 14.68 11.23
N LYS A 38 -11.24 15.52 10.99
CA LYS A 38 -11.43 16.91 10.57
C LYS A 38 -12.17 17.02 9.24
N ASP A 39 -12.01 16.02 8.37
CA ASP A 39 -12.62 15.99 7.05
C ASP A 39 -13.88 15.11 6.98
N LYS A 40 -14.39 14.62 8.13
CA LYS A 40 -15.52 13.67 8.16
C LYS A 40 -16.76 14.17 7.43
N TYR A 41 -17.08 15.47 7.55
CA TYR A 41 -18.23 16.06 6.84
C TYR A 41 -18.03 16.11 5.32
N PHE A 42 -16.79 16.30 4.87
CA PHE A 42 -16.47 16.26 3.44
C PHE A 42 -16.71 14.85 2.89
N TYR A 43 -16.25 13.81 3.61
CA TYR A 43 -16.41 12.41 3.21
C TYR A 43 -17.88 12.02 2.97
N LEU A 44 -18.80 12.52 3.80
CA LEU A 44 -20.24 12.26 3.65
C LEU A 44 -20.80 12.76 2.30
N THR A 45 -20.28 13.89 1.81
CA THR A 45 -20.72 14.47 0.53
C THR A 45 -19.95 13.92 -0.67
N SER A 46 -18.68 13.56 -0.48
CA SER A 46 -17.80 13.10 -1.55
C SER A 46 -17.82 11.59 -1.76
N GLN A 47 -18.46 10.83 -0.86
CA GLN A 47 -18.29 9.36 -0.75
C GLN A 47 -16.82 8.97 -0.63
N GLY A 48 -16.08 9.79 0.13
CA GLY A 48 -14.65 9.63 0.37
C GLY A 48 -14.36 8.93 1.69
N GLY A 49 -13.10 8.95 2.10
CA GLY A 49 -12.68 8.39 3.38
C GLY A 49 -11.16 8.35 3.52
N LEU A 50 -10.68 7.36 4.24
CA LEU A 50 -9.26 7.17 4.52
C LEU A 50 -8.65 6.19 3.51
N THR A 51 -7.55 6.59 2.85
CA THR A 51 -6.69 5.68 2.10
C THR A 51 -5.32 5.55 2.77
N ILE A 52 -4.91 4.33 3.10
CA ILE A 52 -3.56 4.04 3.61
C ILE A 52 -2.68 3.59 2.43
N SER A 53 -1.66 4.40 2.12
CA SER A 53 -0.75 4.24 0.98
C SER A 53 0.71 4.49 1.41
N GLY A 54 1.57 4.93 0.48
CA GLY A 54 2.98 5.24 0.69
C GLY A 54 3.88 4.05 0.35
N GLY A 55 4.33 3.33 1.37
CA GLY A 55 5.04 2.07 1.20
C GLY A 55 4.08 0.89 1.01
N GLU A 56 4.42 -0.27 1.56
CA GLU A 56 3.47 -1.37 1.74
C GLU A 56 2.79 -1.20 3.11
N PRO A 57 1.48 -0.88 3.18
CA PRO A 57 0.78 -0.68 4.46
C PRO A 57 0.96 -1.86 5.42
N LEU A 58 0.94 -3.09 4.88
CA LEU A 58 1.04 -4.28 5.71
C LEU A 58 2.46 -4.60 6.18
N TYR A 59 3.45 -3.79 5.82
CA TYR A 59 4.75 -3.82 6.47
C TYR A 59 4.64 -3.36 7.93
N GLN A 60 3.86 -2.28 8.19
CA GLN A 60 3.54 -1.77 9.52
C GLN A 60 2.18 -2.30 10.01
N PHE A 61 2.04 -3.63 10.01
CA PHE A 61 0.76 -4.32 10.20
C PHE A 61 -0.05 -3.85 11.41
N GLU A 62 0.56 -3.79 12.59
CA GLU A 62 -0.14 -3.43 13.83
C GLU A 62 -0.76 -2.03 13.77
N PHE A 63 -0.03 -1.09 13.18
CA PHE A 63 -0.50 0.28 12.99
C PHE A 63 -1.64 0.34 11.99
N THR A 64 -1.44 -0.26 10.80
CA THR A 64 -2.45 -0.28 9.74
C THR A 64 -3.74 -0.98 10.17
N HIS A 65 -3.64 -2.13 10.84
CA HIS A 65 -4.80 -2.86 11.34
C HIS A 65 -5.61 -2.03 12.33
N LYS A 66 -4.95 -1.42 13.32
CA LYS A 66 -5.62 -0.56 14.31
C LYS A 66 -6.24 0.67 13.67
N LEU A 67 -5.53 1.32 12.74
CA LEU A 67 -6.04 2.51 12.06
C LEU A 67 -7.28 2.21 11.20
N LEU A 68 -7.25 1.12 10.42
CA LEU A 68 -8.41 0.68 9.65
C LEU A 68 -9.61 0.36 10.54
N LYS A 69 -9.37 -0.38 11.64
CA LYS A 69 -10.41 -0.71 12.60
C LYS A 69 -11.03 0.55 13.24
N SER A 70 -10.21 1.52 13.67
CA SER A 70 -10.70 2.77 14.25
C SER A 70 -11.51 3.61 13.26
N ALA A 71 -11.06 3.69 12.00
CA ALA A 71 -11.81 4.39 10.95
C ALA A 71 -13.15 3.69 10.65
N TYR A 72 -13.14 2.36 10.57
CA TYR A 72 -14.34 1.55 10.38
C TYR A 72 -15.36 1.73 11.51
N GLU A 73 -14.92 1.70 12.77
CA GLU A 73 -15.78 1.92 13.95
C GLU A 73 -16.43 3.32 13.96
N GLU A 74 -15.82 4.30 13.29
CA GLU A 74 -16.36 5.65 13.13
C GLU A 74 -17.21 5.86 11.87
N ASN A 75 -17.49 4.79 11.12
CA ASN A 75 -18.19 4.80 9.83
C ASN A 75 -17.48 5.67 8.78
N ILE A 76 -16.15 5.56 8.71
CA ILE A 76 -15.33 6.19 7.66
C ILE A 76 -14.92 5.09 6.69
N ASP A 77 -15.19 5.30 5.40
CA ASP A 77 -14.78 4.35 4.37
C ASP A 77 -13.26 4.26 4.31
N THR A 78 -12.78 3.04 4.10
CA THR A 78 -11.37 2.68 4.23
C THR A 78 -10.86 1.98 2.99
N VAL A 79 -9.70 2.42 2.55
CA VAL A 79 -9.01 1.92 1.36
C VAL A 79 -7.56 1.65 1.71
N ILE A 80 -6.98 0.59 1.13
CA ILE A 80 -5.53 0.42 1.11
C ILE A 80 -5.01 0.48 -0.32
N GLU A 81 -3.83 1.06 -0.48
CA GLU A 81 -2.99 0.92 -1.66
C GLU A 81 -1.83 -0.01 -1.34
N THR A 82 -1.73 -1.14 -2.03
CA THR A 82 -0.81 -2.22 -1.70
C THR A 82 -0.10 -2.75 -2.93
N CYS A 83 1.17 -3.14 -2.76
CA CYS A 83 1.91 -3.89 -3.77
C CYS A 83 1.68 -5.40 -3.67
N GLY A 84 0.88 -5.84 -2.70
CA GLY A 84 0.50 -7.24 -2.55
C GLY A 84 1.51 -8.09 -1.79
N TYR A 85 2.65 -7.51 -1.39
CA TYR A 85 3.79 -8.24 -0.85
C TYR A 85 3.74 -8.34 0.68
N ALA A 86 2.73 -9.03 1.19
CA ALA A 86 2.61 -9.38 2.61
C ALA A 86 2.02 -10.78 2.81
N PRO A 87 2.24 -11.43 3.96
CA PRO A 87 1.61 -12.72 4.25
C PRO A 87 0.09 -12.63 4.21
N TRP A 88 -0.57 -13.60 3.57
CA TRP A 88 -2.05 -13.65 3.44
C TRP A 88 -2.79 -13.44 4.77
N ARG A 89 -2.28 -13.98 5.88
CA ARG A 89 -2.86 -13.80 7.23
C ARG A 89 -3.07 -12.34 7.62
N ARG A 90 -2.27 -11.40 7.08
CA ARG A 90 -2.42 -9.96 7.35
C ARG A 90 -3.59 -9.38 6.56
N TYR A 91 -3.71 -9.72 5.28
CA TYR A 91 -4.88 -9.35 4.47
C TYR A 91 -6.17 -9.90 5.08
N ALA A 92 -6.19 -11.18 5.47
CA ALA A 92 -7.38 -11.80 6.05
C ALA A 92 -7.91 -11.06 7.30
N GLN A 93 -7.02 -10.47 8.11
CA GLN A 93 -7.39 -9.74 9.32
C GLN A 93 -7.93 -8.33 9.05
N ILE A 94 -7.46 -7.65 7.99
CA ILE A 94 -7.91 -6.30 7.66
C ILE A 94 -9.12 -6.27 6.73
N LEU A 95 -9.40 -7.36 6.01
CA LEU A 95 -10.50 -7.44 5.04
C LEU A 95 -11.87 -6.98 5.60
N PRO A 96 -12.25 -7.28 6.85
CA PRO A 96 -13.52 -6.79 7.42
C PRO A 96 -13.60 -5.27 7.57
N TYR A 97 -12.46 -4.58 7.56
CA TYR A 97 -12.32 -3.15 7.77
C TYR A 97 -11.90 -2.42 6.48
N LEU A 98 -12.29 -2.95 5.31
CA LEU A 98 -11.92 -2.37 4.03
C LEU A 98 -13.15 -2.30 3.12
N ASN A 99 -13.27 -1.17 2.43
CA ASN A 99 -14.27 -0.95 1.39
C ASN A 99 -13.70 -1.21 -0.01
N LEU A 100 -12.40 -0.95 -0.20
CA LEU A 100 -11.72 -1.07 -1.48
C LEU A 100 -10.23 -1.38 -1.29
N VAL A 101 -9.68 -2.16 -2.21
CA VAL A 101 -8.23 -2.37 -2.33
C VAL A 101 -7.73 -1.87 -3.68
N LEU A 102 -6.81 -0.90 -3.66
CA LEU A 102 -6.02 -0.50 -4.81
C LEU A 102 -4.79 -1.40 -4.88
N TYR A 103 -4.71 -2.23 -5.93
CA TYR A 103 -3.73 -3.31 -6.01
C TYR A 103 -2.77 -3.12 -7.17
N ASP A 104 -1.50 -2.95 -6.86
CA ASP A 104 -0.46 -2.79 -7.87
C ASP A 104 0.01 -4.13 -8.44
N ILE A 105 -0.02 -4.24 -9.78
CA ILE A 105 0.70 -5.28 -10.52
C ILE A 105 1.81 -4.58 -11.28
N LYS A 106 3.06 -5.01 -11.09
CA LYS A 106 4.21 -4.35 -11.72
C LYS A 106 4.72 -5.09 -12.95
N HIS A 107 4.68 -6.43 -12.94
CA HIS A 107 5.00 -7.27 -14.09
C HIS A 107 4.50 -8.70 -13.85
N MET A 108 4.05 -9.39 -14.90
CA MET A 108 3.61 -10.79 -14.83
C MET A 108 4.75 -11.83 -14.79
N ASP A 109 5.95 -11.49 -15.26
CA ASP A 109 7.10 -12.38 -15.23
C ASP A 109 7.83 -12.29 -13.87
N PRO A 110 7.96 -13.41 -13.13
CA PRO A 110 8.59 -13.40 -11.80
C PRO A 110 10.08 -13.02 -11.82
N VAL A 111 10.79 -13.29 -12.92
CA VAL A 111 12.22 -12.97 -13.08
C VAL A 111 12.38 -11.48 -13.32
N LYS A 112 11.69 -10.92 -14.32
CA LYS A 112 11.73 -9.48 -14.60
C LYS A 112 11.21 -8.65 -13.42
N HIS A 113 10.16 -9.12 -12.76
CA HIS A 113 9.66 -8.49 -11.54
C HIS A 113 10.73 -8.44 -10.44
N LYS A 114 11.42 -9.56 -10.20
CA LYS A 114 12.49 -9.63 -9.18
C LYS A 114 13.68 -8.75 -9.54
N GLN A 115 14.07 -8.69 -10.82
CA GLN A 115 15.15 -7.82 -11.28
C GLN A 115 14.88 -6.35 -10.96
N MET A 116 13.63 -5.89 -11.14
CA MET A 116 13.29 -4.46 -10.95
C MET A 116 12.86 -4.09 -9.53
N THR A 117 12.30 -5.04 -8.76
CA THR A 117 11.71 -4.74 -7.43
C THR A 117 12.44 -5.42 -6.27
N GLY A 118 13.37 -6.33 -6.55
CA GLY A 118 14.07 -7.15 -5.56
C GLY A 118 13.31 -8.41 -5.12
N VAL A 119 12.02 -8.55 -5.44
CA VAL A 119 11.18 -9.68 -5.00
C VAL A 119 10.38 -10.33 -6.13
N SER A 120 10.02 -11.61 -5.98
CA SER A 120 9.19 -12.30 -6.97
C SER A 120 7.72 -11.94 -6.82
N ASN A 121 7.00 -11.81 -7.94
CA ASN A 121 5.55 -11.56 -7.96
C ASN A 121 4.68 -12.75 -7.55
N ARG A 122 5.24 -13.94 -7.26
CA ARG A 122 4.45 -15.14 -6.97
C ARG A 122 3.54 -14.98 -5.76
N LEU A 123 4.04 -14.41 -4.66
CA LEU A 123 3.24 -14.11 -3.47
C LEU A 123 2.15 -13.08 -3.77
N ILE A 124 2.52 -12.03 -4.50
CA ILE A 124 1.63 -10.94 -4.93
C ILE A 124 0.45 -11.51 -5.73
N LEU A 125 0.73 -12.23 -6.82
CA LEU A 125 -0.33 -12.84 -7.65
C LEU A 125 -1.15 -13.88 -6.87
N SER A 126 -0.55 -14.61 -5.92
CA SER A 126 -1.28 -15.52 -5.04
C SER A 126 -2.26 -14.78 -4.12
N ASN A 127 -1.83 -13.66 -3.52
CA ASN A 127 -2.69 -12.83 -2.67
C ASN A 127 -3.80 -12.17 -3.48
N LEU A 128 -3.50 -11.65 -4.67
CA LEU A 128 -4.50 -11.09 -5.58
C LEU A 128 -5.59 -12.11 -5.91
N LYS A 129 -5.22 -13.35 -6.23
CA LYS A 129 -6.19 -14.43 -6.48
C LYS A 129 -7.08 -14.70 -5.28
N LYS A 130 -6.56 -14.62 -4.06
CA LYS A 130 -7.34 -14.82 -2.83
C LYS A 130 -8.25 -13.63 -2.52
N LEU A 131 -7.78 -12.39 -2.73
CA LEU A 131 -8.60 -11.18 -2.61
C LEU A 131 -9.76 -11.19 -3.61
N SER A 132 -9.50 -11.56 -4.86
CA SER A 132 -10.54 -11.61 -5.89
C SER A 132 -11.66 -12.58 -5.51
N LYS A 133 -11.31 -13.72 -4.90
CA LYS A 133 -12.28 -14.70 -4.40
C LYS A 133 -13.01 -14.28 -3.13
N SER A 134 -12.54 -13.28 -2.39
CA SER A 134 -13.20 -12.83 -1.16
C SER A 134 -14.36 -11.88 -1.40
N GLY A 135 -14.60 -11.48 -2.66
CA GLY A 135 -15.61 -10.48 -3.01
C GLY A 135 -15.23 -9.04 -2.63
N MET A 136 -14.00 -8.81 -2.18
CA MET A 136 -13.49 -7.47 -1.87
C MET A 136 -13.41 -6.65 -3.16
N PRO A 137 -13.99 -5.43 -3.21
CA PRO A 137 -13.78 -4.54 -4.34
C PRO A 137 -12.28 -4.29 -4.58
N LEU A 138 -11.87 -4.43 -5.84
CA LEU A 138 -10.48 -4.32 -6.27
C LEU A 138 -10.37 -3.36 -7.45
N VAL A 139 -9.42 -2.42 -7.37
CA VAL A 139 -8.97 -1.62 -8.50
C VAL A 139 -7.52 -1.99 -8.78
N ILE A 140 -7.30 -2.59 -9.95
CA ILE A 140 -5.97 -2.99 -10.38
C ILE A 140 -5.25 -1.81 -10.98
N ARG A 141 -4.00 -1.60 -10.57
CA ARG A 141 -3.14 -0.53 -11.02
C ARG A 141 -1.88 -1.10 -11.65
N LEU A 142 -1.52 -0.56 -12.80
CA LEU A 142 -0.33 -0.95 -13.56
C LEU A 142 0.44 0.31 -13.94
N PRO A 143 1.50 0.69 -13.19
CA PRO A 143 2.36 1.79 -13.60
C PRO A 143 3.12 1.37 -14.86
N LEU A 144 2.85 2.03 -15.99
CA LEU A 144 3.48 1.70 -17.27
C LEU A 144 4.85 2.36 -17.37
N ILE A 145 5.88 1.54 -17.49
CA ILE A 145 7.29 1.94 -17.54
C ILE A 145 7.88 1.36 -18.83
N PRO A 146 8.43 2.22 -19.72
CA PRO A 146 9.15 1.78 -20.91
C PRO A 146 10.23 0.75 -20.58
N GLU A 147 10.43 -0.22 -21.46
CA GLU A 147 11.42 -1.31 -21.33
C GLU A 147 11.23 -2.28 -20.16
N PHE A 148 10.31 -2.00 -19.25
CA PHE A 148 9.97 -2.89 -18.15
C PHE A 148 8.67 -3.65 -18.40
N ASN A 149 7.55 -2.94 -18.52
CA ASN A 149 6.23 -3.58 -18.49
C ASN A 149 5.21 -3.00 -19.50
N LEU A 150 5.66 -2.04 -20.33
CA LEU A 150 4.87 -1.41 -21.39
C LEU A 150 4.79 -2.25 -22.69
N ASP A 151 5.46 -3.40 -22.74
CA ASP A 151 5.36 -4.29 -23.90
C ASP A 151 3.99 -4.98 -23.99
N ARG A 152 3.58 -5.29 -25.22
CA ARG A 152 2.25 -5.89 -25.50
C ARG A 152 2.06 -7.24 -24.81
N ASP A 153 3.11 -8.04 -24.67
CA ASP A 153 3.02 -9.37 -24.07
C ASP A 153 2.71 -9.28 -22.57
N ASN A 154 3.42 -8.41 -21.83
CA ASN A 154 3.12 -8.20 -20.42
C ASN A 154 1.72 -7.60 -20.20
N ILE A 155 1.30 -6.63 -21.01
CA ILE A 155 -0.04 -6.04 -20.92
C ILE A 155 -1.11 -7.11 -21.18
N ALA A 156 -0.96 -7.93 -22.23
CA ALA A 156 -1.89 -9.01 -22.55
C ALA A 156 -1.96 -10.06 -21.44
N LYS A 157 -0.81 -10.49 -20.90
CA LYS A 157 -0.76 -11.42 -19.75
C LYS A 157 -1.44 -10.86 -18.51
N THR A 158 -1.27 -9.56 -18.25
CA THR A 158 -1.95 -8.88 -17.14
C THR A 158 -3.46 -8.91 -17.35
N ALA A 159 -3.95 -8.50 -18.51
CA ALA A 159 -5.38 -8.50 -18.83
C ALA A 159 -6.01 -9.90 -18.73
N VAL A 160 -5.37 -10.93 -19.30
CA VAL A 160 -5.84 -12.32 -19.20
C VAL A 160 -5.87 -12.79 -17.75
N SER A 161 -4.85 -12.48 -16.96
CA SER A 161 -4.82 -12.85 -15.55
C SER A 161 -5.97 -12.21 -14.77
N LEU A 162 -6.32 -10.96 -15.06
CA LEU A 162 -7.44 -10.29 -14.39
C LEU A 162 -8.80 -10.85 -14.80
N ALA A 163 -8.98 -11.24 -16.07
CA ALA A 163 -10.21 -11.86 -16.54
C ALA A 163 -10.47 -13.23 -15.90
N LEU A 164 -9.41 -14.04 -15.69
CA LEU A 164 -9.51 -15.38 -15.12
C LEU A 164 -9.70 -15.41 -13.60
N ASN A 165 -9.49 -14.29 -12.92
CA ASN A 165 -9.62 -14.19 -11.47
C ASN A 165 -10.96 -13.59 -11.02
N ARG A 166 -11.83 -13.18 -11.95
CA ARG A 166 -13.22 -12.77 -11.65
C ARG A 166 -14.11 -13.97 -11.34
#